data_AF-A0A418MNV5-F1
#
_entry.id   AF-A0A418MNV5-F1
#
_cell.length_a   1.000
_cell.length_b   1.000
_cell.length_c   1.000
_cell.angle_alpha   90.00
_cell.angle_beta   90.00
_cell.angle_gamma   90.00
#
_symmetry.space_group_name_H-M   'P 1'
#
loop_
_entity.id
_entity.type
_entity.pdbx_description
1 polymer ?
#
loop_
_entity_poly.entity_id
_entity_poly.type
_entity_poly.pdbx_seq_one_letter_code
_entity_poly.pdbx_strand_id
1 'polypeptide(L)'
;MTITISQGEVPRAAAPQFDQLQYEDARNAIANLGYADIWRDAAGTVVENDRVHLDVQGRTADGRANLQVQLKGIARPNTVAAALVAPSAVAIDPATNRQRSLEQQREIERSVRHALLSSLDDYRAGDAHIWVVEGSPSS
;
A
#
# COMPACT_ATOMS: atom_id res chain seq x y z
N MET A 1 -20.21 -6.68 5.07
CA MET A 1 -19.31 -5.54 5.35
C MET A 1 -18.54 -5.25 4.09
N THR A 2 -18.15 -4.00 3.87
CA THR A 2 -17.46 -3.55 2.66
C THR A 2 -16.10 -3.01 3.08
N ILE A 3 -15.09 -3.13 2.22
CA ILE A 3 -13.79 -2.51 2.47
C ILE A 3 -13.98 -0.99 2.56
N THR A 4 -13.39 -0.41 3.59
CA THR A 4 -13.32 1.04 3.79
C THR A 4 -11.88 1.50 3.58
N ILE A 5 -11.76 2.66 2.95
CA ILE A 5 -10.50 3.39 2.76
C ILE A 5 -10.65 4.70 3.51
N SER A 6 -9.75 4.96 4.46
CA SER A 6 -9.81 6.17 5.29
C SER A 6 -8.44 6.81 5.42
N GLN A 7 -8.43 8.14 5.51
CA GLN A 7 -7.23 8.90 5.82
C GLN A 7 -6.83 8.64 7.26
N GLY A 8 -5.56 8.28 7.47
CA GLY A 8 -4.97 8.02 8.78
C GLY A 8 -4.02 9.15 9.20
N GLU A 9 -2.99 8.76 9.96
CA GLU A 9 -2.05 9.70 10.56
C GLU A 9 -1.14 10.37 9.52
N VAL A 10 -0.67 11.58 9.84
CA VAL A 10 0.40 12.25 9.11
C VAL A 10 1.71 11.49 9.39
N PRO A 11 2.48 11.09 8.37
CA PRO A 11 3.73 10.37 8.56
C PRO A 11 4.77 11.27 9.23
N ARG A 12 5.43 10.74 10.27
CA ARG A 12 6.40 11.47 11.11
C ARG A 12 7.63 11.98 10.33
N ALA A 13 7.94 11.41 9.17
CA ALA A 13 9.07 11.80 8.34
C ALA A 13 8.77 11.52 6.86
N ALA A 14 8.31 12.55 6.16
CA ALA A 14 8.07 12.54 4.72
C ALA A 14 9.38 12.75 3.95
N ALA A 15 9.53 12.09 2.79
CA ALA A 15 10.62 12.41 1.86
C ALA A 15 10.57 13.89 1.42
N PRO A 16 11.72 14.50 1.05
CA PRO A 16 11.72 15.78 0.35
C PRO A 16 10.89 15.72 -0.93
N GLN A 17 10.50 16.89 -1.47
CA GLN A 17 9.76 16.99 -2.74
C GLN A 17 10.37 16.09 -3.81
N PHE A 18 9.53 15.26 -4.44
CA PHE A 18 9.92 14.36 -5.51
C PHE A 18 9.46 14.91 -6.86
N ASP A 19 10.18 14.56 -7.93
CA ASP A 19 9.90 15.06 -9.28
C ASP A 19 8.79 14.26 -9.98
N GLN A 20 8.40 14.72 -11.17
CA GLN A 20 7.35 14.08 -11.97
C GLN A 20 7.72 12.65 -12.40
N LEU A 21 9.00 12.33 -12.62
CA LEU A 21 9.44 10.99 -13.02
C LEU A 21 9.35 10.03 -11.84
N GLN A 22 9.75 10.46 -10.65
CA GLN A 22 9.59 9.72 -9.40
C GLN A 22 8.11 9.47 -9.08
N TYR A 23 7.24 10.44 -9.36
CA TYR A 23 5.79 10.27 -9.24
C TYR A 23 5.25 9.18 -10.17
N GLU A 24 5.64 9.21 -11.45
CA GLU A 24 5.21 8.22 -12.44
C GLU A 24 5.74 6.83 -12.10
N ASP A 25 7.00 6.72 -11.69
CA ASP A 25 7.60 5.47 -11.25
C ASP A 25 6.89 4.91 -10.01
N ALA A 26 6.48 5.77 -9.06
CA ALA A 26 5.69 5.39 -7.90
C ALA A 26 4.32 4.86 -8.29
N ARG A 27 3.60 5.53 -9.20
CA ARG A 27 2.31 5.05 -9.72
C ARG A 27 2.45 3.70 -10.41
N ASN A 28 3.50 3.51 -11.20
CA ASN A 28 3.79 2.25 -11.88
C ASN A 28 4.12 1.13 -10.88
N ALA A 29 4.91 1.43 -9.84
CA ALA A 29 5.20 0.46 -8.78
C ALA A 29 3.93 0.04 -8.03
N ILE A 30 3.06 0.99 -7.70
CA ILE A 30 1.76 0.72 -7.06
C ILE A 30 0.86 -0.13 -7.98
N ALA A 31 0.82 0.16 -9.28
CA ALA A 31 -0.01 -0.59 -10.24
C ALA A 31 0.37 -2.08 -10.33
N ASN A 32 1.65 -2.41 -10.11
CA ASN A 32 2.18 -3.77 -10.15
C ASN A 32 2.05 -4.54 -8.82
N LEU A 33 1.54 -3.93 -7.75
CA LEU A 33 1.34 -4.58 -6.46
C LEU A 33 0.30 -5.71 -6.57
N GLY A 34 0.65 -6.95 -6.27
CA GLY A 34 -0.28 -8.08 -6.22
C GLY A 34 -0.83 -8.37 -4.81
N TYR A 35 -1.89 -9.17 -4.72
CA TYR A 35 -2.51 -9.55 -3.45
C TYR A 35 -1.53 -10.27 -2.51
N ALA A 36 -0.76 -11.22 -3.04
CA ALA A 36 0.19 -11.99 -2.23
C ALA A 36 1.29 -11.10 -1.63
N ASP A 37 1.68 -10.04 -2.33
CA ASP A 37 2.71 -9.11 -1.88
C ASP A 37 2.29 -8.36 -0.62
N ILE A 38 1.02 -7.95 -0.52
CA ILE A 38 0.42 -7.29 0.66
C ILE A 38 0.62 -8.14 1.92
N TRP A 39 0.58 -9.46 1.74
CA TRP A 39 0.57 -10.40 2.86
C TRP A 39 1.90 -11.08 3.12
N ARG A 40 3.02 -10.64 2.53
CA ARG A 40 4.34 -11.20 2.85
C ARG A 40 4.67 -11.03 4.33
N ASP A 41 5.14 -12.11 4.94
CA ASP A 41 5.51 -12.15 6.36
C ASP A 41 6.83 -11.44 6.65
N ALA A 42 7.74 -11.41 5.68
CA ALA A 42 9.03 -10.77 5.80
C ALA A 42 9.00 -9.35 5.22
N ALA A 43 9.65 -8.42 5.91
CA ALA A 43 9.91 -7.10 5.37
C ALA A 43 10.82 -7.19 4.14
N GLY A 44 10.55 -6.35 3.14
CA GLY A 44 11.35 -6.28 1.92
C GLY A 44 10.60 -5.68 0.74
N THR A 45 11.34 -5.51 -0.35
CA THR A 45 10.81 -5.00 -1.62
C THR A 45 9.93 -6.03 -2.29
N VAL A 46 8.74 -5.61 -2.65
CA VAL A 46 7.75 -6.43 -3.37
C VAL A 46 7.58 -5.98 -4.81
N VAL A 47 7.79 -4.69 -5.10
CA VAL A 47 7.85 -4.18 -6.46
C VAL A 47 9.04 -3.24 -6.59
N GLU A 48 9.84 -3.45 -7.63
CA GLU A 48 10.97 -2.59 -7.96
C GLU A 48 10.69 -1.82 -9.26
N ASN A 49 11.07 -0.55 -9.28
CA ASN A 49 11.03 0.31 -10.46
C ASN A 49 12.33 1.14 -10.53
N ASP A 50 12.53 1.96 -11.55
CA ASP A 50 13.79 2.67 -11.79
C ASP A 50 14.22 3.56 -10.62
N ARG A 51 13.34 4.48 -10.17
CA ARG A 51 13.65 5.49 -9.14
C ARG A 51 13.05 5.18 -7.77
N VAL A 52 12.19 4.18 -7.68
CA VAL A 52 11.45 3.87 -6.46
C VAL A 52 11.37 2.37 -6.24
N HIS A 53 11.07 1.98 -5.02
CA HIS A 53 10.69 0.63 -4.66
C HIS A 53 9.44 0.67 -3.76
N LEU A 54 8.58 -0.33 -3.90
CA LEU A 54 7.46 -0.58 -3.02
C LEU A 54 7.84 -1.71 -2.08
N ASP A 55 7.83 -1.42 -0.79
CA ASP A 55 8.22 -2.34 0.26
C ASP A 55 7.05 -2.67 1.18
N VAL A 56 7.09 -3.88 1.72
CA VAL A 56 6.41 -4.22 2.98
C VAL A 56 7.41 -4.00 4.11
N GLN A 57 7.12 -3.10 5.05
CA GLN A 57 7.99 -2.81 6.20
C GLN A 57 7.71 -3.75 7.41
N GLY A 58 6.87 -4.76 7.21
CA GLY A 58 6.41 -5.69 8.24
C GLY A 58 5.00 -5.37 8.73
N ARG A 59 4.70 -5.80 9.96
CA ARG A 59 3.40 -5.61 10.62
C ARG A 59 3.48 -4.61 11.76
N THR A 60 2.45 -3.80 11.92
CA THR A 60 2.25 -2.98 13.12
C THR A 60 1.89 -3.86 14.33
N ALA A 61 1.87 -3.28 15.53
CA ALA A 61 1.53 -4.01 16.76
C ALA A 61 0.11 -4.61 16.74
N ASP A 62 -0.82 -3.97 16.03
CA ASP A 62 -2.19 -4.43 15.81
C ASP A 62 -2.34 -5.32 14.54
N GLY A 63 -1.23 -5.73 13.93
CA GLY A 63 -1.21 -6.70 12.84
C GLY A 63 -1.44 -6.14 11.44
N ARG A 64 -1.52 -4.81 11.27
CA ARG A 64 -1.71 -4.19 9.95
C ARG A 64 -0.46 -4.36 9.09
N ALA A 65 -0.63 -4.70 7.81
CA ALA A 65 0.44 -4.65 6.82
C ALA A 65 0.88 -3.20 6.62
N ASN A 66 2.17 -2.91 6.74
CA ASN A 66 2.70 -1.58 6.45
C ASN A 66 3.38 -1.57 5.08
N LEU A 67 2.69 -1.02 4.07
CA LEU A 67 3.23 -0.86 2.72
C LEU A 67 3.74 0.57 2.54
N GLN A 68 4.91 0.71 1.93
CA GLN A 68 5.54 2.00 1.68
C GLN A 68 6.16 2.05 0.30
N VAL A 69 5.93 3.15 -0.42
CA VAL A 69 6.71 3.50 -1.61
C VAL A 69 7.85 4.42 -1.19
N GLN A 70 9.07 4.07 -1.58
CA GLN A 70 10.28 4.77 -1.16
C GLN A 70 11.16 5.11 -2.37
N LEU A 71 11.80 6.27 -2.30
CA LEU A 71 12.77 6.74 -3.29
C LEU A 71 14.11 5.98 -3.14
N LYS A 72 14.66 5.57 -4.28
CA LYS A 72 16.00 4.95 -4.36
C LYS A 72 17.09 6.00 -4.24
N GLY A 73 18.20 5.64 -3.60
CA GLY A 73 19.39 6.50 -3.48
C GLY A 73 19.23 7.71 -2.54
N ILE A 74 18.07 7.88 -1.90
CA ILE A 74 17.81 8.95 -0.94
C ILE A 74 18.01 8.43 0.49
N ALA A 75 18.79 9.14 1.31
CA ALA A 75 18.91 8.87 2.74
C ALA A 75 17.57 9.16 3.44
N ARG A 76 17.23 8.39 4.48
CA ARG A 76 15.95 8.54 5.19
C ARG A 76 15.76 9.99 5.71
N PRO A 77 14.54 10.56 5.64
CA PRO A 77 13.31 9.96 5.13
C PRO A 77 13.24 9.91 3.60
N ASN A 78 12.76 8.78 3.07
CA ASN A 78 12.64 8.52 1.64
C ASN A 78 11.25 7.98 1.24
N THR A 79 10.30 7.90 2.17
CA THR A 79 8.93 7.44 1.91
C THR A 79 8.10 8.54 1.26
N VAL A 80 7.41 8.21 0.16
CA VAL A 80 6.55 9.12 -0.62
C VAL A 80 5.08 8.66 -0.69
N ALA A 81 4.79 7.44 -0.23
CA ALA A 81 3.42 6.96 -0.04
C ALA A 81 3.43 5.85 1.01
N ALA A 82 2.37 5.76 1.81
CA ALA A 82 2.22 4.72 2.82
C ALA A 82 0.75 4.30 2.98
N ALA A 83 0.53 2.99 3.14
CA ALA A 83 -0.77 2.43 3.45
C ALA A 83 -0.67 1.36 4.54
N LEU A 84 -1.66 1.33 5.43
CA LEU A 84 -1.85 0.31 6.45
C LEU A 84 -3.05 -0.57 6.08
N VAL A 85 -2.83 -1.88 5.97
CA VAL A 85 -3.88 -2.83 5.58
C VAL A 85 -4.23 -3.71 6.77
N ALA A 86 -5.45 -3.61 7.28
CA ALA A 86 -5.90 -4.35 8.44
C ALA A 86 -6.11 -5.84 8.15
N PRO A 87 -5.88 -6.74 9.12
CA PRO A 87 -6.14 -8.19 8.97
C PRO A 87 -7.59 -8.53 8.57
N SER A 88 -8.54 -7.62 8.79
CA SER A 88 -9.93 -7.79 8.35
C SER A 88 -10.10 -7.77 6.83
N ALA A 89 -9.18 -7.13 6.11
CA ALA A 89 -9.19 -6.99 4.65
C ALA A 89 -8.52 -8.19 3.97
N VAL A 90 -8.88 -9.40 4.39
CA VAL A 90 -8.35 -10.67 3.86
C VAL A 90 -9.44 -11.37 3.05
N ALA A 91 -9.05 -11.96 1.91
CA ALA A 91 -9.95 -12.81 1.14
C ALA A 91 -10.20 -14.13 1.88
N ILE A 92 -11.37 -14.74 1.63
CA ILE A 92 -11.65 -16.10 2.12
C ILE A 92 -10.65 -17.11 1.54
N ASP A 93 -10.54 -18.24 2.24
CA ASP A 93 -9.71 -19.35 1.79
C ASP A 93 -10.16 -19.82 0.38
N PRO A 94 -9.26 -19.85 -0.62
CA PRO A 94 -9.58 -20.33 -1.96
C PRO A 94 -10.07 -21.79 -1.97
N ALA A 95 -9.75 -22.60 -0.96
CA ALA A 95 -10.31 -23.95 -0.80
C ALA A 95 -11.81 -23.95 -0.46
N THR A 96 -12.31 -22.88 0.17
CA THR A 96 -13.74 -22.72 0.48
C THR A 96 -14.53 -22.35 -0.77
N ASN A 97 -14.08 -21.32 -1.49
CA ASN A 97 -14.67 -20.91 -2.76
C ASN A 97 -13.64 -20.11 -3.57
N ARG A 98 -13.07 -20.76 -4.59
CA ARG A 98 -12.02 -20.17 -5.43
C ARG A 98 -12.47 -18.91 -6.16
N GLN A 99 -13.67 -18.90 -6.74
CA GLN A 99 -14.13 -17.76 -7.53
C GLN A 99 -14.31 -16.53 -6.65
N ARG A 100 -15.00 -16.70 -5.52
CA ARG A 100 -15.20 -15.63 -4.54
C ARG A 100 -13.87 -15.14 -3.96
N SER A 101 -12.93 -16.04 -3.64
CA SER A 101 -11.60 -15.64 -3.18
C SER A 101 -10.88 -14.75 -4.21
N LEU A 102 -10.91 -15.10 -5.50
CA LEU A 102 -10.30 -14.27 -6.56
C LEU A 102 -10.94 -12.89 -6.70
N GLU A 103 -12.26 -12.80 -6.58
CA GLU A 103 -13.00 -11.53 -6.63
C GLU A 103 -12.63 -10.63 -5.44
N GLN A 104 -12.58 -11.20 -4.25
CA GLN A 104 -12.18 -10.51 -3.02
C GLN A 104 -10.72 -10.06 -3.07
N GLN A 105 -9.81 -10.90 -3.56
CA GLN A 105 -8.40 -10.53 -3.76
C GLN A 105 -8.28 -9.31 -4.68
N ARG A 106 -9.02 -9.28 -5.79
CA ARG A 106 -9.03 -8.12 -6.71
C ARG A 106 -9.65 -6.87 -6.09
N GLU A 107 -10.63 -7.00 -5.22
CA GLU A 107 -11.22 -5.88 -4.48
C GLU A 107 -10.22 -5.29 -3.48
N ILE A 108 -9.53 -6.16 -2.74
CA ILE A 108 -8.49 -5.77 -1.78
C ILE A 108 -7.33 -5.11 -2.51
N GLU A 109 -6.82 -5.71 -3.60
CA GLU A 109 -5.77 -5.10 -4.43
C GLU A 109 -6.16 -3.71 -4.91
N ARG A 110 -7.37 -3.56 -5.47
CA ARG A 110 -7.86 -2.24 -5.92
C ARG A 110 -7.92 -1.23 -4.79
N SER A 111 -8.37 -1.65 -3.60
CA SER A 111 -8.49 -0.77 -2.44
C SER A 111 -7.13 -0.35 -1.88
N VAL A 112 -6.16 -1.27 -1.82
CA VAL A 112 -4.79 -0.98 -1.37
C VAL A 112 -4.05 -0.10 -2.38
N ARG A 113 -4.19 -0.37 -3.69
CA ARG A 113 -3.64 0.51 -4.73
C ARG A 113 -4.25 1.90 -4.66
N HIS A 114 -5.57 2.01 -4.44
CA HIS A 114 -6.23 3.30 -4.24
C HIS A 114 -5.64 4.03 -3.03
N ALA A 115 -5.56 3.39 -1.86
CA ALA A 115 -4.99 4.00 -0.65
C ALA A 115 -3.55 4.50 -0.85
N LEU A 116 -2.69 3.72 -1.52
CA LEU A 116 -1.33 4.13 -1.85
C LEU A 116 -1.28 5.31 -2.83
N LEU A 117 -2.17 5.33 -3.84
CA LEU A 117 -2.26 6.45 -4.77
C LEU A 117 -2.76 7.73 -4.07
N SER A 118 -3.76 7.62 -3.20
CA SER A 118 -4.23 8.76 -2.39
C SER A 118 -3.12 9.29 -1.49
N SER A 119 -2.36 8.41 -0.83
CA SER A 119 -1.19 8.79 -0.04
C SER A 119 -0.13 9.51 -0.89
N LEU A 120 0.14 9.01 -2.10
CA LEU A 120 1.11 9.62 -3.02
C LEU A 120 0.67 11.02 -3.48
N ASP A 121 -0.62 11.20 -3.77
CA ASP A 121 -1.20 12.48 -4.19
C ASP A 121 -1.19 13.50 -3.04
N ASP A 122 -1.52 13.06 -1.83
CA ASP A 122 -1.42 13.83 -0.59
C ASP A 122 0.01 14.32 -0.34
N TYR A 123 0.99 13.42 -0.49
CA TYR A 123 2.41 13.75 -0.44
C TYR A 123 2.81 14.79 -1.49
N ARG A 124 2.33 14.65 -2.73
CA ARG A 124 2.60 15.60 -3.82
C ARG A 124 2.01 16.98 -3.51
N ALA A 125 0.86 17.04 -2.85
CA ALA A 125 0.20 18.26 -2.43
C ALA A 125 0.87 18.93 -1.20
N GLY A 126 1.83 18.25 -0.56
CA GLY A 126 2.49 18.72 0.66
C GLY A 126 1.68 18.47 1.94
N ASP A 127 0.66 17.61 1.88
CA ASP A 127 -0.22 17.25 2.99
C ASP A 127 -0.21 15.74 3.18
N ALA A 128 0.96 15.19 3.49
CA ALA A 128 1.21 13.76 3.51
C ALA A 128 0.34 13.02 4.55
N HIS A 129 -0.30 11.92 4.14
CA HIS A 129 -1.06 11.05 5.02
C HIS A 129 -0.76 9.57 4.78
N ILE A 130 -0.81 8.78 5.84
CA ILE A 130 -0.87 7.32 5.78
C ILE A 130 -2.34 6.94 5.59
N TRP A 131 -2.66 6.16 4.57
CA TRP A 131 -4.02 5.71 4.33
C TRP A 131 -4.28 4.33 4.91
N VAL A 132 -5.49 4.10 5.41
CA VAL A 132 -5.89 2.85 6.05
C VAL A 132 -6.91 2.12 5.18
N VAL A 133 -6.68 0.82 4.99
CA VAL A 133 -7.61 -0.12 4.35
C VAL A 133 -8.07 -1.14 5.37
N GLU A 134 -9.37 -1.20 5.64
CA GLU A 134 -9.95 -2.11 6.62
C GLU A 134 -11.36 -2.56 6.22
N GLY A 135 -11.96 -3.43 7.04
CA GLY A 135 -13.22 -4.09 6.71
C GLY A 135 -13.06 -5.34 5.84
N SER A 136 -14.11 -6.15 5.78
CA SER A 136 -14.10 -7.39 4.98
C SER A 136 -14.46 -7.10 3.53
N PRO A 137 -13.86 -7.81 2.56
CA PRO A 137 -14.25 -7.74 1.16
C PRO A 137 -15.69 -8.21 0.94
N SER A 138 -16.28 -7.78 -0.17
CA SER A 138 -17.65 -8.13 -0.55
C SER A 138 -17.88 -9.65 -0.65
N SER A 139 -19.15 -10.04 -0.54
CA SER A 139 -19.56 -11.45 -0.47
C SER A 139 -19.68 -12.10 -1.83
#